data_AF-A0A0N0KI38-F1
#
_entry.id   AF-A0A0N0KI38-F1
#
_cell.length_a   1.000
_cell.length_b   1.000
_cell.length_c   1.000
_cell.angle_alpha   90.00
_cell.angle_beta   90.00
_cell.angle_gamma   90.00
#
_symmetry.space_group_name_H-M   'P 1'
#
loop_
_entity.id
_entity.type
_entity.pdbx_description
1 polymer ?
#
loop_
_entity_poly.entity_id
_entity_poly.type
_entity_poly.pdbx_seq_one_letter_code
_entity_poly.pdbx_strand_id
1 'polypeptide(L)' 'MRSFAFADLLIGVGVLFVLEGLIFAASPSWMRRAMKSALATPDNVLRAVGLVSAVLGLLLIWLVRH' A
#
# COMPACT_ATOMS: atom_id res chain seq x y z
N MET A 1 13.04 -22.54 14.05
CA MET A 1 13.07 -21.07 13.97
C MET A 1 13.67 -20.68 12.62
N ARG A 2 12.88 -20.66 11.54
CA ARG A 2 13.39 -20.29 10.21
C ARG A 2 13.24 -18.78 10.04
N SER A 3 14.37 -18.10 9.91
CA SER A 3 14.47 -16.65 9.70
C SER A 3 13.93 -16.31 8.29
N PHE A 4 12.67 -15.87 8.20
CA PHE A 4 12.02 -15.51 6.92
C PHE A 4 11.64 -14.02 6.80
N ALA A 5 12.04 -13.17 7.76
CA ALA A 5 11.61 -11.77 7.78
C ALA A 5 11.98 -10.98 6.50
N PHE A 6 13.16 -11.24 5.93
CA PHE A 6 13.63 -10.47 4.77
C PHE A 6 12.98 -10.94 3.46
N ALA A 7 12.80 -12.25 3.27
CA ALA A 7 12.15 -12.81 2.09
C ALA A 7 10.67 -12.41 2.02
N ASP A 8 9.95 -12.46 3.14
CA ASP A 8 8.54 -12.08 3.21
C ASP A 8 8.34 -10.59 2.91
N LEU A 9 9.27 -9.73 3.37
CA LEU A 9 9.27 -8.30 3.05
C LEU A 9 9.50 -8.06 1.56
N LEU A 10 10.48 -8.74 0.96
CA LEU A 10 10.76 -8.68 -0.48
C LEU A 10 9.56 -9.13 -1.32
N ILE A 11 8.86 -10.19 -0.91
CA ILE A 11 7.63 -10.64 -1.57
C ILE A 11 6.54 -9.57 -1.46
N GLY A 12 6.32 -8.99 -0.27
CA GLY A 12 5.35 -7.92 -0.08
C GLY A 12 5.63 -6.69 -0.95
N VAL A 13 6.90 -6.27 -1.03
CA VAL A 13 7.34 -5.18 -1.92
C VAL A 13 7.14 -5.56 -3.40
N GLY A 14 7.46 -6.80 -3.78
CA GLY A 14 7.23 -7.29 -5.14
C GLY A 14 5.75 -7.24 -5.55
N VAL A 15 4.85 -7.68 -4.66
CA VAL A 15 3.40 -7.61 -4.89
C VAL A 15 2.93 -6.17 -5.01
N LEU A 16 3.43 -5.25 -4.17
CA LEU A 16 3.12 -3.82 -4.26
C LEU A 16 3.48 -3.26 -5.65
N PHE A 17 4.67 -3.57 -6.15
CA PHE A 17 5.12 -3.14 -7.48
C PHE A 17 4.27 -3.71 -8.62
N VAL A 18 3.89 -4.99 -8.53
CA VAL A 18 3.01 -5.63 -9.52
C VAL A 18 1.65 -4.94 -9.54
N LEU A 19 1.06 -4.68 -8.36
CA LEU A 19 -0.25 -4.02 -8.27
C LEU A 19 -0.19 -2.57 -8.77
N GLU A 20 0.80 -1.78 -8.34
CA GLU A 20 0.98 -0.41 -8.85
C GLU A 20 1.16 -0.41 -10.36
N GLY A 21 2.11 -1.21 -10.88
CA GLY A 21 2.40 -1.29 -12.32
C GLY A 21 1.19 -1.72 -13.15
N LEU A 22 0.39 -2.66 -12.64
CA LEU A 22 -0.82 -3.13 -13.31
C LEU A 22 -1.89 -2.05 -13.33
N ILE A 23 -2.07 -1.27 -12.26
CA ILE A 23 -3.02 -0.14 -12.25
C ILE A 23 -2.55 0.95 -13.23
N PHE A 24 -1.24 1.27 -13.26
CA PHE A 24 -0.68 2.22 -14.21
C PHE A 24 -0.87 1.78 -15.66
N ALA A 25 -0.68 0.49 -15.96
CA ALA A 25 -0.85 -0.06 -17.30
C ALA A 25 -2.33 -0.18 -17.71
N ALA A 26 -3.20 -0.64 -16.82
CA ALA A 26 -4.62 -0.88 -17.11
C ALA A 26 -5.44 0.42 -17.18
N SER A 27 -5.17 1.39 -16.29
CA SER A 27 -5.92 2.65 -16.27
C SER A 27 -5.09 3.83 -15.76
N PRO A 28 -4.22 4.40 -16.61
CA PRO A 28 -3.42 5.57 -16.25
C PRO A 28 -4.29 6.81 -15.96
N SER A 29 -5.50 6.87 -16.55
CA SER A 29 -6.46 7.96 -16.32
C SER A 29 -7.05 7.95 -14.91
N TRP A 30 -7.28 6.76 -14.34
CA TRP A 30 -7.74 6.61 -12.96
C TRP A 30 -6.66 7.07 -11.98
N MET A 31 -5.41 6.63 -12.19
CA MET A 31 -4.29 7.02 -11.33
C MET A 31 -4.06 8.54 -11.31
N ARG A 32 -4.11 9.20 -12.48
CA ARG A 32 -3.98 10.67 -12.56
C ARG A 32 -5.09 11.39 -11.80
N ARG A 33 -6.33 10.88 -11.81
CA ARG A 33 -7.44 11.44 -11.03
C ARG A 33 -7.23 11.25 -9.53
N ALA A 34 -6.78 10.06 -9.11
CA ALA A 34 -6.45 9.77 -7.72
C ALA A 34 -5.35 10.73 -7.19
N MET A 35 -4.27 10.93 -7.96
CA MET A 35 -3.21 11.88 -7.59
C MET A 35 -3.72 13.33 -7.49
N LYS A 36 -4.58 13.79 -8.42
CA LYS A 36 -5.19 15.12 -8.33
C LYS A 36 -6.07 15.26 -7.09
N SER A 37 -6.82 14.23 -6.74
CA SER A 37 -7.64 14.21 -5.52
C SER A 37 -6.77 14.24 -4.26
N ALA A 38 -5.64 13.53 -4.25
CA ALA A 38 -4.69 13.55 -3.14
C ALA A 38 -4.07 14.94 -2.94
N LEU A 39 -3.73 15.65 -4.02
CA LEU A 39 -3.22 17.03 -3.96
C LEU A 39 -4.25 18.05 -3.46
N ALA A 40 -5.54 17.81 -3.72
CA ALA A 40 -6.62 18.66 -3.24
C ALA A 40 -7.05 18.34 -1.79
N THR A 41 -6.60 17.20 -1.25
CA THR A 41 -6.94 16.76 0.10
C THR A 41 -5.96 17.37 1.10
N PRO A 42 -6.43 17.93 2.22
CA PRO A 42 -5.54 18.53 3.20
C PRO A 42 -4.64 17.49 3.89
N ASP A 43 -3.40 17.88 4.19
CA ASP A 43 -2.34 17.01 4.72
C ASP A 43 -2.75 16.22 5.98
N ASN A 44 -3.58 16.80 6.83
CA ASN A 44 -4.07 16.15 8.04
C ASN A 44 -4.91 14.90 7.74
N VAL A 45 -5.79 14.98 6.72
CA VAL A 45 -6.62 13.85 6.28
C VAL A 45 -5.74 12.81 5.59
N LEU A 46 -4.79 13.24 4.75
CA LEU A 46 -3.85 12.32 4.09
C LEU A 46 -3.01 11.53 5.11
N ARG A 47 -2.53 12.20 6.16
CA ARG A 47 -1.80 11.56 7.28
C ARG A 47 -2.68 10.59 8.06
N ALA A 48 -3.92 10.97 8.37
CA ALA A 48 -4.84 10.10 9.09
C ALA A 48 -5.16 8.83 8.28
N VAL A 49 -5.47 8.98 6.99
CA VAL A 49 -5.72 7.84 6.08
C VAL A 49 -4.49 6.95 5.95
N GLY A 50 -3.30 7.55 5.82
CA GLY A 50 -2.03 6.81 5.78
C GLY A 50 -1.78 6.02 7.06
N LEU A 51 -2.00 6.63 8.22
CA LEU A 51 -1.81 5.97 9.52
C LEU A 51 -2.81 4.83 9.72
N VAL A 52 -4.09 5.06 9.42
CA VAL A 52 -5.13 4.01 9.49
C VAL A 52 -4.79 2.86 8.56
N SER A 53 -4.36 3.14 7.33
CA SER A 53 -3.95 2.12 6.35
C SER A 53 -2.75 1.31 6.85
N ALA A 54 -1.75 1.97 7.44
CA ALA A 54 -0.57 1.31 8.00
C ALA A 54 -0.94 0.39 9.18
N VAL A 55 -1.79 0.86 10.10
CA VAL A 55 -2.26 0.07 11.25
C VAL A 55 -3.08 -1.13 10.78
N LEU A 56 -4.00 -0.95 9.83
CA LEU A 56 -4.78 -2.05 9.25
C LEU A 56 -3.89 -3.07 8.54
N GLY A 57 -2.89 -2.62 7.78
CA GLY A 57 -1.92 -3.50 7.14
C GLY A 57 -1.13 -4.33 8.17
N LEU A 58 -0.69 -3.71 9.27
CA LEU A 58 -0.01 -4.40 10.35
C LEU A 58 -0.92 -5.44 11.04
N LEU A 59 -2.17 -5.08 11.30
CA LEU A 59 -3.16 -5.99 11.89
C LEU A 59 -3.46 -7.17 10.98
N LEU A 60 -3.59 -6.96 9.67
CA LEU A 60 -3.78 -8.04 8.70
C LEU A 60 -2.58 -8.99 8.67
N ILE A 61 -1.36 -8.45 8.62
CA ILE A 61 -0.14 -9.27 8.66
C ILE A 61 -0.06 -10.06 9.96
N TRP A 62 -0.40 -9.42 11.10
CA TRP A 62 -0.44 -10.09 12.39
C TRP A 62 -1.47 -11.23 12.40
N LEU A 63 -2.68 -11.00 11.90
CA LEU A 63 -3.76 -11.99 11.86
C LEU A 63 -3.47 -13.17 10.91
N VAL A 64 -2.76 -12.94 9.80
CA VAL A 64 -2.36 -14.03 8.89
C VAL A 64 -1.20 -14.84 9.47
N ARG A 65 -0.36 -14.22 10.30
CA ARG A 65 0.82 -14.84 10.89
C ARG A 65 0.54 -15.55 12.22
N HIS A 66 -0.52 -15.17 12.93
CA HIS A 66 -0.95 -15.78 14.20
C HIS A 66 -1.97 -16.90 13.95
#